data_AF-A0A1N6GRD9-F1
#
_entry.id   AF-A0A1N6GRD9-F1
#
_cell.length_a   1.000
_cell.length_b   1.000
_cell.length_c   1.000
_cell.angle_alpha   90.00
_cell.angle_beta   90.00
_cell.angle_gamma   90.00
#
_symmetry.space_group_name_H-M   'P 1'
#
loop_
_entity.id
_entity.type
_entity.pdbx_description
1 polymer ?
#
loop_
_entity_poly.entity_id
_entity_poly.type
_entity_poly.pdbx_seq_one_letter_code
_entity_poly.pdbx_strand_id
1 'polypeptide(L)'
;MKKKYIIIIIALLVVIGFLNIKIAYNFSPAYPLYQFILDVFKSESISFDISNYPNNFFIIDMEIVLSIMIFILSIFIRNFKYVLYSSILLLSVWLKNMILFKGIIEVDIYLNSSTLFLVSLVILNILNINYTRKSAI
;
A
#
# COMPACT_ATOMS: atom_id res chain seq x y z
N MET A 1 19.05 -21.63 -9.23
CA MET A 1 17.57 -21.82 -9.23
C MET A 1 16.88 -21.49 -7.91
N LYS A 2 17.26 -22.07 -6.76
CA LYS A 2 16.57 -21.83 -5.46
C LYS A 2 16.39 -20.34 -5.07
N LYS A 3 17.43 -19.52 -5.24
CA LYS A 3 17.40 -18.07 -4.93
C LYS A 3 16.34 -17.28 -5.70
N LYS A 4 16.06 -17.67 -6.96
CA LYS A 4 15.03 -17.03 -7.81
C LYS A 4 13.64 -17.24 -7.24
N TYR A 5 13.34 -18.46 -6.80
CA TYR A 5 12.05 -18.79 -6.19
C TYR A 5 11.84 -18.03 -4.88
N ILE A 6 12.89 -17.86 -4.07
CA ILE A 6 12.83 -17.08 -2.84
C ILE A 6 12.44 -15.61 -3.13
N ILE A 7 13.06 -14.96 -4.13
CA ILE A 7 12.71 -13.58 -4.53
C ILE A 7 11.25 -13.49 -4.95
N ILE A 8 10.78 -14.43 -5.77
CA ILE A 8 9.39 -14.45 -6.25
C ILE A 8 8.40 -14.64 -5.08
N ILE A 9 8.67 -15.59 -4.18
CA ILE A 9 7.83 -15.85 -3.00
C ILE A 9 7.73 -14.59 -2.14
N ILE A 10 8.85 -13.92 -1.88
CA ILE A 10 8.86 -12.70 -1.06
C ILE A 10 8.16 -11.55 -1.79
N ALA A 11 8.31 -11.42 -3.11
CA ALA A 11 7.56 -10.44 -3.89
C ALA A 11 6.05 -10.67 -3.81
N LEU A 12 5.59 -11.93 -3.81
CA LEU A 12 4.19 -12.25 -3.59
C LEU A 12 3.73 -11.88 -2.17
N LEU A 13 4.57 -12.07 -1.15
CA LEU A 13 4.27 -11.62 0.22
C LEU A 13 4.16 -10.09 0.31
N VAL A 14 4.95 -9.33 -0.44
CA VAL A 14 4.80 -7.86 -0.55
C VAL A 14 3.42 -7.51 -1.10
N VAL A 15 2.99 -8.15 -2.19
CA VAL A 15 1.68 -7.89 -2.80
C VAL A 15 0.54 -8.28 -1.87
N ILE A 16 0.59 -9.47 -1.27
CA ILE A 16 -0.42 -9.95 -0.30
C ILE A 16 -0.49 -9.01 0.91
N GLY A 17 0.67 -8.62 1.45
CA GLY A 17 0.74 -7.67 2.56
C GLY A 17 0.14 -6.31 2.21
N PHE A 18 0.36 -5.82 0.99
CA PHE A 18 -0.21 -4.55 0.55
C PHE A 18 -1.74 -4.64 0.42
N LEU A 19 -2.26 -5.75 -0.12
CA LEU A 19 -3.70 -5.98 -0.24
C LEU A 19 -4.39 -6.17 1.11
N ASN A 20 -3.71 -6.74 2.11
CA ASN A 20 -4.24 -6.85 3.48
C ASN A 20 -4.58 -5.50 4.11
N ILE A 21 -3.89 -4.42 3.72
CA ILE A 21 -4.20 -3.06 4.18
C ILE A 21 -5.58 -2.63 3.65
N LYS A 22 -5.90 -2.94 2.39
CA LYS A 22 -7.24 -2.68 1.81
C LYS A 22 -8.33 -3.47 2.51
N ILE A 23 -8.04 -4.71 2.89
CA ILE A 23 -8.97 -5.53 3.67
C ILE A 23 -9.20 -4.86 5.04
N ALA A 24 -8.13 -4.48 5.75
CA ALA A 24 -8.26 -3.81 7.04
C ALA A 24 -9.05 -2.50 6.95
N TYR A 25 -8.89 -1.74 5.86
CA TYR A 25 -9.71 -0.56 5.57
C TYR A 25 -11.20 -0.89 5.44
N ASN A 26 -11.57 -1.92 4.68
CA ASN A 26 -12.97 -2.29 4.48
C ASN A 26 -13.66 -2.84 5.74
N PHE A 27 -12.89 -3.35 6.71
CA PHE A 27 -13.40 -3.93 7.95
C PHE A 27 -13.18 -3.05 9.19
N SER A 28 -12.54 -1.90 9.05
CA SER A 28 -12.35 -0.95 10.16
C SER A 28 -13.67 -0.20 10.41
N PRO A 29 -14.15 -0.10 11.65
CA PRO A 29 -15.27 0.78 11.96
C PRO A 29 -14.85 2.22 11.64
N ALA A 30 -15.60 2.89 10.77
CA ALA A 30 -15.35 4.29 10.45
C ALA A 30 -15.35 5.10 11.76
N TYR A 31 -14.24 5.79 12.04
CA TYR A 31 -14.08 6.47 13.33
C TYR A 31 -15.09 7.62 13.49
N PRO A 32 -15.54 7.89 14.74
CA PRO A 32 -16.51 8.92 15.09
C PRO A 32 -16.05 10.35 14.77
N LEU A 33 -14.84 10.58 14.23
CA LEU A 33 -14.40 11.92 13.82
C LEU A 33 -15.03 12.34 12.49
N TYR A 34 -15.24 11.39 11.58
CA TYR A 34 -16.10 11.61 10.40
C TYR A 34 -17.55 11.84 10.84
N GLN A 35 -18.03 11.06 11.80
CA GLN A 35 -19.37 11.21 12.39
C GLN A 35 -19.52 12.52 13.16
N PHE A 36 -18.47 12.98 13.85
CA PHE A 36 -18.41 14.25 14.57
C PHE A 36 -18.35 15.44 13.61
N ILE A 37 -17.57 15.35 12.52
CA ILE A 37 -17.59 16.32 11.42
C ILE A 37 -19.00 16.36 10.82
N LEU A 38 -19.60 15.20 10.51
CA LEU A 38 -20.97 15.11 10.00
C LEU A 38 -22.00 15.72 10.95
N ASP A 39 -21.87 15.51 12.26
CA ASP A 39 -22.81 16.01 13.26
C ASP A 39 -22.63 17.52 13.51
N VAL A 40 -21.39 18.02 13.47
CA VAL A 40 -21.08 19.46 13.54
C VAL A 40 -21.59 20.18 12.29
N PHE A 41 -21.36 19.63 11.09
CA PHE A 41 -21.81 20.24 9.83
C PHE A 41 -23.29 19.98 9.50
N LYS A 42 -23.95 18.98 10.10
CA LYS A 42 -25.44 18.86 10.06
C LYS A 42 -26.14 19.93 10.89
N SER A 43 -25.47 20.45 11.92
CA SER A 43 -26.04 21.46 12.82
C SER A 43 -26.04 22.86 12.21
N GLU A 44 -25.18 23.11 11.23
CA GLU A 44 -25.22 24.29 10.37
C GLU A 44 -25.99 23.93 9.09
N SER A 45 -26.88 24.82 8.63
CA SER A 45 -27.77 24.63 7.47
C SER A 45 -27.05 24.59 6.11
N ILE A 46 -25.85 24.04 6.06
CA ILE A 46 -25.08 23.80 4.84
C ILE A 46 -25.31 22.33 4.51
N SER A 47 -26.25 22.08 3.59
CA SER A 47 -26.45 20.76 3.00
C SER A 47 -25.22 20.40 2.16
N PHE A 48 -24.15 19.95 2.81
CA PHE A 48 -23.09 19.23 2.13
C PHE A 48 -23.70 17.92 1.63
N ASP A 49 -23.88 17.81 0.32
CA ASP A 49 -24.35 16.57 -0.30
C ASP A 49 -23.22 15.53 -0.28
N ILE A 50 -23.09 14.88 0.87
CA ILE A 50 -22.10 13.86 1.18
C ILE A 50 -22.32 12.57 0.36
N SER A 51 -23.47 12.44 -0.32
CA SER A 51 -23.78 11.29 -1.18
C SER A 51 -22.78 11.08 -2.32
N ASN A 52 -22.00 12.12 -2.69
CA ASN A 52 -20.96 12.06 -3.72
C ASN A 52 -19.53 11.81 -3.20
N TYR A 53 -19.28 11.88 -1.89
CA TYR A 53 -17.95 11.65 -1.34
C TYR A 53 -17.47 10.17 -1.35
N PRO A 54 -18.32 9.13 -1.26
CA PRO A 54 -17.84 7.75 -1.32
C PRO A 54 -17.43 7.29 -2.74
N ASN A 55 -17.60 8.11 -3.78
CA ASN A 55 -17.50 7.67 -5.17
C ASN A 55 -16.18 7.96 -5.91
N ASN A 56 -15.12 8.46 -5.27
CA ASN A 56 -13.85 8.76 -5.97
C ASN A 56 -12.62 7.98 -5.48
N PHE A 57 -12.80 6.80 -4.86
CA PHE A 57 -11.69 5.86 -4.61
C PHE A 57 -11.16 5.17 -5.88
N PHE A 58 -11.84 5.32 -7.02
CA PHE A 58 -11.41 4.74 -8.30
C PHE A 58 -9.98 5.14 -8.68
N ILE A 59 -9.62 6.41 -8.48
CA ILE A 59 -8.26 6.92 -8.79
C ILE A 59 -7.23 6.25 -7.89
N ILE A 60 -7.54 6.11 -6.59
CA ILE A 60 -6.66 5.47 -5.60
C ILE A 60 -6.49 3.98 -5.93
N ASP A 61 -7.57 3.29 -6.27
CA ASP A 61 -7.55 1.88 -6.66
C ASP A 61 -6.72 1.65 -7.95
N MET A 62 -6.90 2.51 -8.96
CA MET A 62 -6.12 2.43 -10.21
C MET A 62 -4.62 2.68 -9.96
N GLU A 63 -4.28 3.63 -9.09
CA GLU A 63 -2.89 3.92 -8.72
C GLU A 63 -2.24 2.74 -7.98
N ILE A 64 -2.96 2.12 -7.05
CA ILE A 64 -2.50 0.90 -6.34
C ILE A 64 -2.25 -0.23 -7.35
N VAL A 65 -3.21 -0.50 -8.24
CA VAL A 65 -3.10 -1.55 -9.25
C VAL A 65 -1.90 -1.29 -10.16
N LEU A 66 -1.76 -0.06 -10.67
CA LEU A 66 -0.65 0.32 -11.53
C LEU A 66 0.71 0.13 -10.83
N SER A 67 0.79 0.54 -9.57
CA SER A 67 2.01 0.43 -8.76
C SER A 67 2.42 -1.03 -8.53
N ILE A 68 1.45 -1.89 -8.24
CA ILE A 68 1.65 -3.34 -8.11
C ILE A 68 2.10 -3.94 -9.44
N MET A 69 1.49 -3.55 -10.57
CA MET A 69 1.88 -4.03 -11.89
C MET A 69 3.32 -3.64 -12.25
N ILE A 70 3.70 -2.37 -12.01
CA ILE A 70 5.08 -1.90 -12.22
C ILE A 70 6.07 -2.70 -11.36
N PHE A 71 5.72 -2.97 -10.11
CA PHE A 71 6.54 -3.78 -9.22
C PHE A 71 6.68 -5.23 -9.69
N ILE A 72 5.59 -5.88 -10.11
CA ILE A 72 5.65 -7.24 -10.65
C ILE A 72 6.54 -7.28 -11.91
N LEU A 73 6.39 -6.32 -12.82
CA LEU A 73 7.23 -6.22 -14.01
C LEU A 73 8.71 -6.03 -13.65
N SER A 74 9.03 -5.21 -12.66
CA SER A 74 10.42 -4.97 -12.24
C SER A 74 11.10 -6.25 -11.73
N ILE A 75 10.36 -7.11 -11.02
CA ILE A 75 10.83 -8.43 -10.56
C ILE A 75 11.16 -9.34 -11.74
N PHE A 76 10.37 -9.30 -12.82
CA PHE A 76 10.63 -10.09 -14.02
C PHE A 76 11.84 -9.60 -14.83
N ILE A 77 12.13 -8.30 -14.82
CA ILE A 77 13.29 -7.71 -15.51
C ILE A 77 14.61 -8.08 -14.81
N ARG A 78 14.58 -8.43 -13.51
CA ARG A 78 15.74 -8.88 -12.71
C ARG A 78 16.88 -7.87 -12.62
N ASN A 79 16.58 -6.58 -12.72
CA ASN A 79 17.56 -5.53 -12.45
C ASN A 79 17.34 -4.98 -11.05
N PHE A 80 18.39 -4.94 -10.24
CA PHE A 80 18.27 -4.47 -8.86
C PHE A 80 17.75 -3.03 -8.76
N LYS A 81 18.14 -2.16 -9.70
CA LYS A 81 17.71 -0.76 -9.71
C LYS A 81 16.20 -0.66 -9.94
N TYR A 82 15.65 -1.44 -10.85
CA TYR A 82 14.22 -1.41 -11.14
C TYR A 82 13.37 -1.93 -9.98
N VAL A 83 13.81 -3.01 -9.33
CA VAL A 83 13.13 -3.51 -8.12
C VAL A 83 13.19 -2.47 -7.01
N LEU A 84 14.33 -1.82 -6.80
CA LEU A 84 14.48 -0.76 -5.80
C LEU A 84 13.56 0.43 -6.11
N TYR A 85 13.57 0.95 -7.34
CA TYR A 85 12.72 2.08 -7.72
C TYR A 85 11.23 1.76 -7.63
N SER A 86 10.81 0.57 -8.06
CA SER A 86 9.42 0.14 -7.90
C SER A 86 9.03 -0.10 -6.43
N SER A 87 9.98 -0.51 -5.57
CA SER A 87 9.75 -0.64 -4.13
C SER A 87 9.58 0.73 -3.47
N ILE A 88 10.37 1.73 -3.87
CA ILE A 88 10.22 3.12 -3.42
C ILE A 88 8.86 3.65 -3.84
N LEU A 89 8.44 3.41 -5.09
CA LEU A 89 7.12 3.82 -5.59
C LEU A 89 5.99 3.19 -4.77
N LEU A 90 6.04 1.89 -4.48
CA LEU A 90 5.07 1.23 -3.59
C LEU A 90 5.04 1.86 -2.19
N LEU A 91 6.21 2.20 -1.64
CA LEU A 91 6.31 2.84 -0.33
C LEU A 91 5.75 4.26 -0.34
N SER A 92 5.92 5.00 -1.44
CA SER A 92 5.30 6.32 -1.63
C SER A 92 3.78 6.23 -1.71
N VAL A 93 3.24 5.25 -2.45
CA VAL A 93 1.78 5.01 -2.51
C VAL A 93 1.25 4.61 -1.14
N TRP A 94 1.96 3.73 -0.43
CA TRP A 94 1.61 3.35 0.93
C TRP A 94 1.56 4.55 1.89
N LEU A 95 2.55 5.44 1.84
CA LEU A 95 2.63 6.61 2.72
C LEU A 95 1.56 7.65 2.37
N LYS A 96 1.31 7.87 1.07
CA LYS A 96 0.20 8.69 0.60
C LYS A 96 -1.14 8.16 1.11
N ASN A 97 -1.38 6.85 0.98
CA ASN A 97 -2.61 6.20 1.43
C ASN A 97 -2.79 6.33 2.95
N MET A 98 -1.72 6.18 3.73
CA MET A 98 -1.75 6.42 5.18
C MET A 98 -2.27 7.83 5.53
N ILE A 99 -1.80 8.85 4.81
CA ILE A 99 -2.21 10.24 5.03
C ILE A 99 -3.68 10.44 4.64
N LEU A 100 -4.08 9.93 3.46
CA LEU A 100 -5.45 10.04 2.96
C LEU A 100 -6.46 9.33 3.87
N PHE A 101 -6.08 8.19 4.45
CA PHE A 101 -6.95 7.38 5.28
C PHE A 101 -6.94 7.73 6.77
N LYS A 102 -6.16 8.73 7.21
CA LYS A 102 -6.01 9.13 8.62
C LYS A 102 -7.34 9.49 9.34
N GLY A 103 -8.41 9.76 8.59
CA GLY A 103 -9.77 10.00 9.12
C GLY A 103 -10.77 8.85 8.92
N ILE A 104 -10.35 7.75 8.28
CA ILE A 104 -11.24 6.62 7.91
C ILE A 104 -10.83 5.35 8.67
N ILE A 105 -9.53 5.09 8.80
CA ILE A 105 -8.95 3.98 9.56
C ILE A 105 -8.05 4.54 10.66
N GLU A 106 -8.05 3.90 11.83
CA GLU A 106 -7.07 4.21 12.86
C GLU A 106 -5.65 3.98 12.34
N VAL A 107 -4.75 4.90 12.68
CA VAL A 107 -3.33 4.81 12.30
C VAL A 107 -2.71 3.50 12.80
N ASP A 108 -3.06 3.07 14.01
CA ASP A 108 -2.53 1.84 14.60
C ASP A 108 -2.99 0.59 13.83
N ILE A 109 -4.25 0.54 13.40
CA ILE A 109 -4.79 -0.54 12.55
C ILE A 109 -4.11 -0.53 11.18
N TYR A 110 -3.92 0.65 10.59
CA TYR A 110 -3.24 0.80 9.30
C TYR A 110 -1.79 0.32 9.37
N LEU A 111 -1.04 0.74 10.40
CA LEU A 111 0.35 0.32 10.60
C LEU A 111 0.44 -1.18 10.88
N ASN A 112 -0.43 -1.72 11.74
CA ASN A 112 -0.42 -3.13 12.09
C ASN A 112 -0.71 -4.01 10.86
N SER A 113 -1.74 -3.67 10.07
CA SER A 113 -2.07 -4.36 8.82
C SER A 113 -0.99 -4.22 7.74
N SER A 114 -0.17 -3.16 7.80
CA SER A 114 0.96 -2.92 6.89
C SER A 114 2.23 -3.71 7.24
N THR A 115 2.28 -4.36 8.41
CA THR A 115 3.51 -5.00 8.90
C THR A 115 4.07 -6.04 7.92
N LEU A 116 3.21 -6.91 7.37
CA LEU A 116 3.64 -7.92 6.40
C LEU A 116 4.21 -7.28 5.13
N PHE A 117 3.59 -6.20 4.64
CA PHE A 117 4.08 -5.44 3.48
C PHE A 117 5.47 -4.86 3.75
N LEU A 118 5.63 -4.11 4.85
CA LEU A 118 6.87 -3.42 5.18
C LEU A 118 8.04 -4.39 5.38
N VAL A 119 7.83 -5.44 6.19
CA VAL A 119 8.87 -6.44 6.47
C VAL A 119 9.27 -7.18 5.18
N SER A 120 8.30 -7.62 4.38
CA SER A 120 8.58 -8.34 3.13
C SER A 120 9.30 -7.45 2.12
N LEU A 121 8.96 -6.16 2.04
CA LEU A 121 9.57 -5.21 1.12
C LEU A 121 11.04 -4.96 1.47
N VAL A 122 11.35 -4.81 2.76
CA VAL A 122 12.73 -4.66 3.24
C VAL A 122 13.56 -5.91 2.95
N ILE A 123 13.04 -7.09 3.31
CA ILE A 123 13.73 -8.37 3.06
C ILE A 123 13.99 -8.55 1.57
N LEU A 124 13.00 -8.27 0.72
CA LEU A 124 13.14 -8.37 -0.73
C LEU A 124 14.30 -7.51 -1.26
N ASN A 125 14.37 -6.25 -0.84
CA ASN A 125 15.40 -5.32 -1.31
C ASN A 125 16.80 -5.74 -0.82
N ILE A 126 16.93 -6.20 0.43
CA ILE A 126 18.20 -6.75 0.95
C ILE A 126 18.66 -7.96 0.12
N LEU A 127 17.76 -8.92 -0.11
CA LEU A 127 18.07 -10.11 -0.90
C LEU A 127 18.42 -9.75 -2.34
N ASN A 128 17.68 -8.83 -2.93
CA ASN A 128 17.88 -8.43 -4.30
C ASN A 128 19.23 -7.70 -4.50
N ILE A 129 19.64 -6.83 -3.58
CA ILE A 129 20.97 -6.21 -3.58
C ILE A 129 22.06 -7.29 -3.47
N ASN A 130 21.92 -8.20 -2.50
CA ASN A 130 22.92 -9.23 -2.21
C ASN A 130 23.09 -10.25 -3.33
N TYR A 131 22.00 -10.64 -3.99
CA TYR A 131 22.05 -11.64 -5.06
C TYR A 131 22.46 -11.05 -6.41
N THR A 132 22.15 -9.78 -6.69
CA THR A 132 22.51 -9.16 -7.97
C THR A 132 23.97 -8.70 -7.97
N ARG A 133 24.50 -8.18 -6.84
CA ARG A 133 25.94 -7.82 -6.74
C ARG A 133 26.87 -9.03 -6.81
N LYS A 134 26.48 -10.18 -6.24
CA LYS A 134 27.29 -11.41 -6.29
C LYS A 134 27.29 -12.12 -7.65
N SER A 135 26.42 -11.73 -8.58
CA SER A 135 26.37 -12.31 -9.92
C SER A 135 27.23 -11.55 -10.95
N ALA A 136 27.78 -10.39 -10.56
CA ALA A 136 28.59 -9.53 -11.43
C ALA A 136 30.10 -9.62 -11.13
N ILE A 137 30.50 -10.55 -10.27
CA ILE A 137 31.88 -10.95 -9.95
C ILE A 137 31.99 -12.41 -10.36
#